data_AF-A0A4Y2KS90-F1
#
_entry.id   AF-A0A4Y2KS90-F1
#
_cell.length_a   1.000
_cell.length_b   1.000
_cell.length_c   1.000
_cell.angle_alpha   90.00
_cell.angle_beta   90.00
_cell.angle_gamma   90.00
#
_symmetry.space_group_name_H-M   'P 1'
#
loop_
_entity.id
_entity.type
_entity.pdbx_description
1 polymer ?
#
loop_
_entity_poly.entity_id
_entity_poly.type
_entity_poly.pdbx_seq_one_letter_code
_entity_poly.pdbx_strand_id
1 'polypeptide(L)'
;MAVNADLFALVAEMKKSMEKGQEEMKQGQEVMKKEMKEETKKGQEEISIGKIEEDVRGVKTEIDEFQEKTSVLEQRISEVEIRPNNIPASRELMYSRPMVKSLTFDGQTSWTVFKTQFDAVSSTNGWTGPVKASQLVASPRGSVAEVLQGIPSDKLTNLTTIEKALDARFGDSHSTQFYRTELKTRRQKPGESLQLLVADVERLMILAYAECPQDVQDSLSAQ
;
A
#
# COMPACT_ATOMS: atom_id res chain seq x y z
N MET A 1 12.42 -14.37 103.63
CA MET A 1 11.59 -13.89 102.51
C MET A 1 12.40 -13.51 101.26
N ALA A 2 13.66 -13.03 101.37
CA ALA A 2 14.49 -12.66 100.21
C ALA A 2 14.83 -13.81 99.24
N VAL A 3 15.18 -15.00 99.75
CA VAL A 3 15.59 -16.16 98.94
C VAL A 3 14.52 -16.64 97.94
N ASN A 4 13.23 -16.45 98.26
CA ASN A 4 12.14 -16.87 97.37
C ASN A 4 11.90 -15.88 96.22
N ALA A 5 12.19 -14.58 96.43
CA ALA A 5 12.05 -13.55 95.40
C ALA A 5 13.14 -13.67 94.31
N ASP A 6 14.37 -14.04 94.70
CA ASP A 6 15.49 -14.24 93.78
C ASP A 6 15.25 -15.43 92.84
N LEU A 7 14.60 -16.50 93.32
CA LEU A 7 14.26 -17.66 92.50
C LEU A 7 13.20 -17.33 91.42
N PHE A 8 12.18 -16.53 91.77
CA PHE A 8 11.18 -16.08 90.80
C PHE A 8 11.77 -15.14 89.74
N ALA A 9 12.72 -14.28 90.12
CA ALA A 9 13.43 -13.41 89.19
C ALA A 9 14.27 -14.22 88.17
N LEU A 10 14.99 -15.25 88.65
CA LEU A 10 15.78 -16.14 87.79
C LEU A 10 14.90 -16.89 86.76
N VAL A 11 13.75 -17.41 87.18
CA VAL A 11 12.81 -18.11 86.28
C VAL A 11 12.20 -17.17 85.24
N ALA A 12 11.87 -15.93 85.62
CA ALA A 12 11.37 -14.92 84.69
C ALA A 12 12.43 -14.54 83.63
N GLU A 13 13.69 -14.43 84.04
CA GLU A 13 14.81 -14.14 83.14
C GLU A 13 15.08 -15.31 82.18
N MET A 14 15.04 -16.55 82.67
CA MET A 14 15.15 -17.75 81.83
C MET A 14 14.03 -17.82 80.78
N LYS A 15 12.78 -17.54 81.17
CA LYS A 15 11.64 -17.54 80.25
C LYS A 15 11.78 -16.46 79.18
N LYS A 16 12.19 -15.25 79.57
CA LYS A 16 12.44 -14.14 78.64
C LYS A 16 13.58 -14.45 77.67
N SER A 17 14.66 -15.07 78.14
CA SER A 17 15.76 -15.53 77.29
C SER A 17 15.31 -16.62 76.31
N MET A 18 14.45 -17.54 76.75
CA MET A 18 13.91 -18.60 75.89
C MET A 18 12.98 -18.03 74.81
N GLU A 19 12.07 -17.12 75.17
CA GLU A 19 11.20 -16.42 74.22
C GLU A 19 12.00 -15.61 73.21
N LYS A 20 13.05 -14.91 73.66
CA LYS A 20 13.99 -14.19 72.78
C LYS A 20 14.71 -15.13 71.82
N GLY A 21 15.20 -16.28 72.31
CA GLY A 21 15.85 -17.29 71.47
C GLY A 21 14.91 -17.93 70.44
N GLN A 22 13.64 -18.14 70.79
CA GLN A 22 12.62 -18.63 69.84
C GLN A 22 12.27 -17.59 68.77
N GLU A 23 12.19 -16.32 69.14
CA GLU A 23 11.91 -15.24 68.19
C GLU A 23 13.09 -15.03 67.23
N GLU A 24 14.32 -15.04 67.73
CA GLU A 24 15.54 -15.02 66.90
C GLU A 24 15.58 -16.21 65.94
N MET A 25 15.18 -17.41 66.40
CA MET A 25 15.09 -18.59 65.54
C MET A 25 14.04 -18.44 64.42
N LYS A 26 12.85 -17.92 64.73
CA LYS A 26 11.81 -17.65 63.72
C LYS A 26 12.27 -16.61 62.71
N GLN A 27 12.91 -15.53 63.17
CA GLN A 27 13.45 -14.50 62.29
C GLN A 27 14.55 -15.07 61.38
N GLY A 28 15.45 -15.90 61.91
CA GLY A 28 16.46 -16.60 61.13
C GLY A 28 15.85 -17.51 60.04
N GLN A 29 14.78 -18.24 60.37
CA GLN A 29 14.06 -19.08 59.40
C GLN A 29 13.37 -18.26 58.31
N GLU A 30 12.75 -17.13 58.65
CA GLU A 30 12.10 -16.25 57.67
C GLU A 30 13.10 -15.56 56.74
N VAL A 31 14.27 -15.13 57.26
CA VAL A 31 15.35 -14.58 56.43
C VAL A 31 15.86 -15.64 55.46
N MET A 32 16.18 -16.85 55.95
CA MET A 32 16.65 -17.95 55.11
C MET A 32 15.63 -18.33 54.02
N LYS A 33 14.34 -18.33 54.35
CA LYS A 33 13.26 -18.61 53.39
C LYS A 33 13.13 -17.52 52.32
N LYS A 34 13.33 -16.25 52.68
CA LYS A 34 13.33 -15.14 51.72
C LYS A 34 14.53 -15.22 50.78
N GLU A 35 15.74 -15.42 51.31
CA GLU A 35 16.95 -15.56 50.51
C GLU A 35 16.86 -16.72 49.53
N MET A 36 16.42 -17.90 50.01
CA MET A 36 16.27 -19.09 49.16
C MET A 36 15.25 -18.87 48.02
N LYS A 37 14.16 -18.13 48.29
CA LYS A 37 13.17 -17.78 47.27
C LYS A 37 13.71 -16.78 46.25
N GLU A 38 14.51 -15.82 46.69
CA GLU A 38 15.13 -14.82 45.83
C GLU A 38 16.21 -15.45 44.92
N GLU A 39 17.08 -16.30 45.46
CA GLU A 39 18.06 -17.05 44.67
C GLU A 39 17.39 -17.95 43.63
N THR A 40 16.29 -18.63 44.00
CA THR A 40 15.53 -19.46 43.06
C THR A 40 14.93 -18.62 41.93
N LYS A 41 14.37 -17.45 42.25
CA LYS A 41 13.79 -16.54 41.25
C LYS A 41 14.87 -16.00 40.31
N LYS A 42 16.02 -15.61 40.85
CA LYS A 42 17.16 -15.13 40.08
C LYS A 42 17.69 -16.21 39.13
N GLY A 43 17.85 -17.45 39.61
CA GLY A 43 18.25 -18.58 38.76
C GLY A 43 17.26 -18.87 37.63
N GLN A 44 15.95 -18.76 37.88
CA GLN A 44 14.92 -18.89 36.84
C GLN A 44 14.97 -17.76 35.80
N GLU A 45 15.26 -16.54 36.22
CA GLU A 45 15.41 -15.39 35.32
C GLU A 45 16.66 -15.55 34.46
N GLU A 46 17.80 -15.99 35.01
CA GLU A 46 19.03 -16.24 34.27
C GLU A 46 18.84 -17.33 33.20
N ILE A 47 18.14 -18.42 33.51
CA ILE A 47 17.83 -19.48 32.53
C ILE A 47 16.92 -18.93 31.41
N SER A 48 15.92 -18.12 31.76
CA SER A 48 15.02 -17.51 30.77
C SER A 48 15.76 -16.56 29.83
N ILE A 49 16.66 -15.73 30.38
CA ILE A 49 17.50 -14.82 29.60
C ILE A 49 18.40 -15.61 28.64
N GLY A 50 19.07 -16.67 29.11
CA GLY A 50 19.94 -17.48 28.26
C GLY A 50 19.23 -18.12 27.06
N LYS A 51 17.97 -18.55 27.23
CA LYS A 51 17.14 -19.05 26.12
C LYS A 51 16.82 -17.97 25.09
N ILE A 52 16.43 -16.79 25.57
CA ILE A 52 16.13 -15.64 24.69
C ILE A 52 17.39 -15.24 23.91
N GLU A 53 18.55 -15.23 24.54
CA GLU A 53 19.83 -14.93 23.87
C GLU A 53 20.18 -15.96 22.79
N GLU A 54 19.89 -17.24 23.01
CA GLU A 54 20.04 -18.29 22.01
C GLU A 54 19.10 -18.09 20.81
N ASP A 55 17.82 -17.83 21.06
CA ASP A 55 16.82 -17.58 20.01
C ASP A 55 17.20 -16.33 19.18
N VAL A 56 17.58 -15.24 19.85
CA VAL A 56 18.02 -13.98 19.20
C VAL A 56 19.25 -14.22 18.33
N ARG A 57 20.21 -15.04 18.80
CA ARG A 57 21.38 -15.41 18.01
C ARG A 57 20.98 -16.21 16.76
N GLY A 58 20.05 -17.15 16.87
CA GLY A 58 19.51 -17.89 15.72
C GLY A 58 18.87 -16.97 14.67
N VAL A 59 17.97 -16.09 15.10
CA VAL A 59 17.33 -15.10 14.22
C VAL A 59 18.36 -14.19 13.56
N LYS A 60 19.41 -13.78 14.28
CA LYS A 60 20.47 -12.96 13.72
C LYS A 60 21.21 -13.67 12.57
N THR A 61 21.50 -14.96 12.72
CA THR A 61 22.14 -15.74 11.65
C THR A 61 21.27 -15.87 10.41
N GLU A 62 19.95 -16.10 10.57
CA GLU A 62 19.04 -16.17 9.44
C GLU A 62 18.92 -14.82 8.71
N ILE A 63 18.87 -13.71 9.45
CA ILE A 63 18.85 -12.36 8.87
C ILE A 63 20.10 -12.12 8.03
N ASP A 64 21.28 -12.51 8.53
CA ASP A 64 22.54 -12.32 7.80
C ASP A 64 22.55 -13.15 6.50
N GLU A 65 22.03 -14.39 6.52
CA GLU A 65 21.86 -15.21 5.32
C GLU A 65 20.86 -14.58 4.31
N PHE A 66 19.75 -14.02 4.81
CA PHE A 66 18.78 -13.31 3.95
C PHE A 66 19.37 -12.04 3.35
N GLN A 67 20.20 -11.31 4.11
CA GLN A 67 20.89 -10.12 3.61
C GLN A 67 21.87 -10.48 2.48
N GLU A 68 22.63 -11.57 2.61
CA GLU A 68 23.52 -12.05 1.55
C GLU A 68 22.73 -12.43 0.28
N LYS A 69 21.66 -13.22 0.43
CA LYS A 69 20.78 -13.59 -0.70
C LYS A 69 20.17 -12.36 -1.38
N THR A 70 19.79 -11.35 -0.61
CA THR A 70 19.24 -10.10 -1.14
C THR A 70 20.28 -9.35 -1.94
N SER A 71 21.51 -9.23 -1.44
CA SER A 71 22.62 -8.58 -2.16
C SER A 71 22.93 -9.28 -3.49
N VAL A 72 22.94 -10.62 -3.51
CA VAL A 72 23.12 -11.41 -4.74
C VAL A 72 21.99 -11.15 -5.74
N LEU A 73 20.74 -11.06 -5.27
CA LEU A 73 19.60 -10.77 -6.15
C LEU A 73 19.66 -9.34 -6.70
N GLU A 74 20.01 -8.35 -5.89
CA GLU A 74 20.21 -6.96 -6.32
C GLU A 74 21.30 -6.83 -7.39
N GLN A 75 22.42 -7.56 -7.22
CA GLN A 75 23.47 -7.63 -8.23
C GLN A 75 22.95 -8.26 -9.53
N ARG A 76 22.22 -9.38 -9.45
CA ARG A 76 21.65 -10.05 -10.64
C ARG A 76 20.61 -9.19 -11.36
N ILE A 77 19.80 -8.42 -10.63
CA ILE A 77 18.84 -7.47 -11.22
C ILE A 77 19.60 -6.37 -11.97
N SER A 78 20.66 -5.83 -11.37
CA SER A 78 21.51 -4.81 -12.01
C SER A 78 22.17 -5.36 -13.28
N GLU A 79 22.66 -6.61 -13.27
CA GLU A 79 23.23 -7.26 -14.46
C GLU A 79 22.20 -7.46 -15.58
N VAL A 80 20.93 -7.72 -15.24
CA VAL A 80 19.83 -7.82 -16.21
C VAL A 80 19.41 -6.45 -16.75
N GLU A 81 19.43 -5.39 -15.94
CA GLU A 81 19.11 -4.03 -16.37
C GLU A 81 20.20 -3.39 -17.26
N ILE A 82 21.48 -3.72 -17.04
CA ILE A 82 22.61 -3.12 -17.78
C ILE A 82 22.87 -3.85 -19.11
N ARG A 83 22.42 -5.11 -19.28
CA ARG A 83 22.68 -5.90 -20.49
C ARG A 83 21.55 -5.65 -21.51
N PRO A 84 21.78 -4.91 -22.61
CA PRO A 84 20.83 -4.95 -23.72
C PRO A 84 20.86 -6.39 -24.27
N ASN A 85 19.77 -7.13 -24.04
CA ASN A 85 19.38 -8.38 -24.71
C ASN A 85 20.52 -9.15 -25.41
N ASN A 86 21.22 -10.02 -24.69
CA ASN A 86 22.12 -11.02 -25.31
C ASN A 86 21.83 -12.43 -24.76
N ILE A 87 20.56 -12.77 -24.61
CA ILE A 87 20.14 -14.17 -24.77
C ILE A 87 20.19 -14.40 -26.29
N PRO A 88 20.75 -15.49 -26.82
CA PRO A 88 20.29 -16.01 -28.10
C PRO A 88 18.90 -16.63 -27.84
N ALA A 89 17.96 -15.78 -27.41
CA ALA A 89 16.55 -16.08 -27.44
C ALA A 89 16.26 -16.14 -28.93
N SER A 90 15.80 -17.29 -29.38
CA SER A 90 15.29 -17.49 -30.72
C SER A 90 14.59 -16.22 -31.19
N ARG A 91 15.12 -15.63 -32.28
CA ARG A 91 14.53 -14.45 -32.92
C ARG A 91 13.03 -14.69 -33.19
N GLU A 92 12.59 -15.95 -33.28
CA GLU A 92 11.20 -16.36 -33.42
C GLU A 92 10.26 -16.04 -32.24
N LEU A 93 10.70 -16.02 -30.97
CA LEU A 93 9.75 -15.88 -29.85
C LEU A 93 9.40 -14.42 -29.49
N MET A 94 10.23 -13.44 -29.87
CA MET A 94 9.90 -12.02 -29.65
C MET A 94 8.95 -11.45 -30.71
N TYR A 95 8.77 -12.13 -31.85
CA TYR A 95 7.86 -11.68 -32.91
C TYR A 95 6.44 -12.27 -32.83
N SER A 96 6.12 -13.02 -31.78
CA SER A 96 4.80 -13.69 -31.68
C SER A 96 3.85 -13.08 -30.65
N ARG A 97 4.26 -12.08 -29.87
CA ARG A 97 3.31 -11.30 -29.05
C ARG A 97 3.00 -10.00 -29.79
N PRO A 98 1.81 -9.86 -30.41
CA PRO A 98 1.40 -8.58 -30.97
C PRO A 98 1.38 -7.56 -29.84
N MET A 99 2.31 -6.61 -29.87
CA MET A 99 2.24 -5.46 -28.97
C MET A 99 1.09 -4.60 -29.47
N VAL A 100 0.05 -4.46 -28.65
CA VAL A 100 -1.08 -3.59 -28.99
C VAL A 100 -0.54 -2.17 -29.08
N LYS A 101 -0.79 -1.50 -30.19
CA LYS A 101 -0.29 -0.15 -30.45
C LYS A 101 -0.73 0.81 -29.35
N SER A 102 0.14 1.77 -29.01
CA SER A 102 -0.20 2.84 -28.08
C SER A 102 -1.44 3.59 -28.54
N LEU A 103 -2.34 3.85 -27.59
CA LEU A 103 -3.58 4.58 -27.83
C LEU A 103 -3.30 6.08 -27.92
N THR A 104 -4.10 6.76 -28.72
CA THR A 104 -4.13 8.23 -28.82
C THR A 104 -5.36 8.77 -28.10
N PHE A 105 -5.20 9.90 -27.41
CA PHE A 105 -6.31 10.59 -26.74
C PHE A 105 -6.43 12.01 -27.31
N ASP A 106 -7.45 12.23 -28.13
CA ASP A 106 -7.76 13.50 -28.78
C ASP A 106 -9.01 14.20 -28.19
N GLY A 107 -9.61 13.60 -27.16
CA GLY A 107 -10.81 14.10 -26.50
C GLY A 107 -12.13 13.76 -27.20
N GLN A 108 -12.10 12.99 -28.29
CA GLN A 108 -13.34 12.52 -28.95
C GLN A 108 -14.07 11.45 -28.14
N THR A 109 -13.32 10.60 -27.44
CA THR A 109 -13.85 9.67 -26.44
C THR A 109 -13.77 10.29 -25.06
N SER A 110 -14.64 9.88 -24.13
CA SER A 110 -14.53 10.35 -22.76
C SER A 110 -13.23 9.84 -22.12
N TRP A 111 -12.70 10.62 -21.16
CA TRP A 111 -11.52 10.24 -20.40
C TRP A 111 -11.67 8.87 -19.74
N THR A 112 -12.84 8.58 -19.18
CA THR A 112 -13.17 7.30 -18.53
C THR A 112 -13.10 6.11 -19.50
N VAL A 113 -13.61 6.27 -20.73
CA VAL A 113 -13.52 5.25 -21.78
C VAL A 113 -12.07 5.06 -22.21
N PHE A 114 -11.35 6.15 -22.45
CA PHE A 114 -9.93 6.09 -22.82
C PHE A 114 -9.10 5.40 -21.73
N LYS A 115 -9.29 5.75 -20.46
CA LYS A 115 -8.57 5.16 -19.32
C LYS A 115 -8.81 3.65 -19.24
N THR A 116 -10.06 3.21 -19.41
CA THR A 116 -10.42 1.79 -19.43
C THR A 116 -9.71 1.04 -20.57
N GLN A 117 -9.69 1.61 -21.78
CA GLN A 117 -8.97 1.03 -22.92
C GLN A 117 -7.46 1.01 -22.68
N PHE A 118 -6.91 2.09 -22.12
CA PHE A 118 -5.50 2.22 -21.78
C PHE A 118 -5.08 1.15 -20.77
N ASP A 119 -5.88 0.92 -19.73
CA ASP A 119 -5.62 -0.10 -18.72
C ASP A 119 -5.64 -1.52 -19.31
N ALA A 120 -6.60 -1.82 -20.19
CA ALA A 120 -6.63 -3.08 -20.92
C ALA A 120 -5.37 -3.30 -21.78
N VAL A 121 -5.01 -2.30 -22.59
CA VAL A 121 -3.80 -2.34 -23.44
C VAL A 121 -2.53 -2.48 -22.60
N SER A 122 -2.44 -1.73 -21.50
CA SER A 122 -1.30 -1.79 -20.59
C SER A 122 -1.12 -3.17 -19.98
N SER A 123 -2.23 -3.84 -19.64
CA SER A 123 -2.24 -5.18 -19.06
C SER A 123 -1.84 -6.24 -20.09
N THR A 124 -2.38 -6.15 -21.32
CA THR A 124 -1.99 -7.04 -22.42
C THR A 124 -0.51 -6.90 -22.78
N ASN A 125 0.01 -5.67 -22.77
CA ASN A 125 1.40 -5.38 -23.09
C ASN A 125 2.37 -5.57 -21.91
N GLY A 126 1.87 -5.81 -20.69
CA GLY A 126 2.70 -5.95 -19.49
C GLY A 126 3.43 -4.66 -19.09
N TRP A 127 2.84 -3.49 -19.32
CA TRP A 127 3.46 -2.21 -18.97
C TRP A 127 3.52 -2.02 -17.46
N THR A 128 4.72 -1.71 -16.96
CA THR A 128 4.98 -1.32 -15.56
C THR A 128 4.63 0.15 -15.33
N GLY A 129 4.50 0.59 -14.07
CA GLY A 129 4.14 1.97 -13.72
C GLY A 129 4.91 3.07 -14.49
N PRO A 130 6.26 3.00 -14.56
CA PRO A 130 7.05 3.98 -15.33
C PRO A 130 6.75 3.96 -16.85
N VAL A 131 6.54 2.77 -17.41
CA VAL A 131 6.16 2.62 -18.84
C VAL A 131 4.76 3.15 -19.07
N LYS A 132 3.79 2.85 -18.19
CA LYS A 132 2.43 3.40 -18.25
C LYS A 132 2.46 4.93 -18.18
N ALA A 133 3.23 5.53 -17.28
CA ALA A 133 3.37 6.98 -17.19
C ALA A 133 3.89 7.58 -18.50
N SER A 134 4.97 7.01 -19.05
CA SER A 134 5.55 7.47 -20.32
C SER A 134 4.58 7.35 -21.49
N GLN A 135 3.85 6.25 -21.57
CA GLN A 135 2.81 6.04 -22.59
C GLN A 135 1.66 7.03 -22.41
N LEU A 136 1.21 7.27 -21.18
CA LEU A 136 0.13 8.19 -20.89
C LEU A 136 0.50 9.66 -21.16
N VAL A 137 1.77 10.06 -20.97
CA VAL A 137 2.28 11.37 -21.40
C VAL A 137 2.33 11.46 -22.94
N ALA A 138 2.62 10.35 -23.62
CA ALA A 138 2.71 10.30 -25.07
C ALA A 138 1.37 10.09 -25.79
N SER A 139 0.26 9.82 -25.08
CA SER A 139 -1.06 9.55 -25.66
C SER A 139 -1.85 10.81 -26.06
N PRO A 140 -1.89 11.89 -25.25
CA PRO A 140 -2.62 13.11 -25.58
C PRO A 140 -2.22 13.73 -26.91
N ARG A 141 -3.20 14.22 -27.67
CA ARG A 141 -3.01 14.90 -28.96
C ARG A 141 -3.78 16.21 -28.99
N GLY A 142 -3.30 17.15 -29.79
CA GLY A 142 -3.94 18.46 -29.95
C GLY A 142 -4.09 19.21 -28.62
N SER A 143 -5.25 19.83 -28.41
CA SER A 143 -5.57 20.62 -27.20
C SER A 143 -5.53 19.80 -25.91
N VAL A 144 -5.74 18.49 -25.99
CA VAL A 144 -5.65 17.60 -24.81
C VAL A 144 -4.23 17.55 -24.26
N ALA A 145 -3.21 17.65 -25.13
CA ALA A 145 -1.82 17.64 -24.70
C ALA A 145 -1.43 18.87 -23.86
N GLU A 146 -2.20 19.97 -23.93
CA GLU A 146 -1.94 21.18 -23.15
C GLU A 146 -2.05 20.95 -21.64
N VAL A 147 -2.79 19.92 -21.19
CA VAL A 147 -2.85 19.53 -19.77
C VAL A 147 -1.48 19.23 -19.18
N LEU A 148 -0.55 18.73 -20.01
CA LEU A 148 0.79 18.36 -19.58
C LEU A 148 1.65 19.58 -19.23
N GLN A 149 1.33 20.78 -19.74
CA GLN A 149 2.05 22.01 -19.41
C GLN A 149 1.87 22.42 -17.94
N GLY A 150 0.77 22.01 -17.31
CA GLY A 150 0.50 22.28 -15.91
C GLY A 150 1.23 21.36 -14.94
N ILE A 151 1.95 20.35 -15.44
CA ILE A 151 2.62 19.33 -14.63
C ILE A 151 4.13 19.59 -14.62
N PRO A 152 4.78 19.70 -13.45
CA PRO A 152 6.23 19.79 -13.36
C PRO A 152 6.94 18.60 -14.04
N SER A 153 8.03 18.86 -14.76
CA SER A 153 8.71 17.82 -15.55
C SER A 153 9.22 16.63 -14.73
N ASP A 154 9.63 16.86 -13.48
CA ASP A 154 10.08 15.81 -12.55
C ASP A 154 8.93 14.91 -12.07
N LYS A 155 7.68 15.32 -12.32
CA LYS A 155 6.46 14.60 -11.96
C LYS A 155 5.79 13.91 -13.15
N LEU A 156 6.26 14.13 -14.37
CA LEU A 156 5.78 13.43 -15.59
C LEU A 156 6.19 11.94 -15.65
N THR A 157 6.91 11.44 -14.66
CA THR A 157 7.18 10.01 -14.46
C THR A 157 6.18 9.34 -13.52
N ASN A 158 5.38 10.14 -12.80
CA ASN A 158 4.43 9.65 -11.82
C ASN A 158 3.05 9.48 -12.46
N LEU A 159 2.66 8.22 -12.70
CA LEU A 159 1.39 7.85 -13.31
C LEU A 159 0.19 8.53 -12.64
N THR A 160 0.12 8.46 -11.31
CA THR A 160 -1.00 9.04 -10.54
C THR A 160 -1.12 10.55 -10.71
N THR A 161 0.00 11.26 -10.86
CA THR A 161 -0.02 12.71 -11.06
C THR A 161 -0.59 13.07 -12.43
N ILE A 162 -0.20 12.34 -13.47
CA ILE A 162 -0.69 12.54 -14.83
C ILE A 162 -2.19 12.20 -14.91
N GLU A 163 -2.60 11.07 -14.33
CA GLU A 163 -4.01 10.68 -14.29
C GLU A 163 -4.88 11.72 -13.60
N LYS A 164 -4.46 12.26 -12.45
CA LYS A 164 -5.21 13.30 -11.75
C LYS A 164 -5.36 14.58 -12.57
N ALA A 165 -4.33 14.98 -13.31
CA ALA A 165 -4.40 16.17 -14.15
C ALA A 165 -5.38 15.98 -15.33
N LEU A 166 -5.35 14.80 -15.95
CA LEU A 166 -6.30 14.43 -17.01
C LEU A 166 -7.72 14.34 -16.48
N ASP A 167 -7.90 13.75 -15.30
CA ASP A 167 -9.20 13.62 -14.63
C ASP A 167 -9.79 14.98 -14.24
N ALA A 168 -8.97 15.90 -13.71
CA ALA A 168 -9.41 17.25 -13.37
C ALA A 168 -9.92 18.06 -14.58
N ARG A 169 -9.35 17.83 -15.77
CA ARG A 169 -9.71 18.54 -17.01
C ARG A 169 -10.82 17.84 -17.80
N PHE A 170 -10.79 16.52 -17.88
CA PHE A 170 -11.60 15.71 -18.80
C PHE A 170 -12.47 14.67 -18.11
N GLY A 171 -12.41 14.59 -16.77
CA GLY A 171 -13.29 13.74 -15.98
C GLY A 171 -14.77 14.06 -16.17
N ASP A 172 -15.61 13.17 -15.65
CA ASP A 172 -17.03 13.10 -16.02
C ASP A 172 -17.80 14.41 -15.79
N SER A 173 -17.44 15.17 -14.75
CA SER A 173 -18.11 16.45 -14.43
C SER A 173 -17.98 17.53 -15.52
N HIS A 174 -16.85 17.59 -16.24
CA HIS A 174 -16.64 18.56 -17.33
C HIS A 174 -17.18 18.03 -18.67
N SER A 175 -17.16 16.71 -18.84
CA SER A 175 -17.71 16.03 -20.01
C SER A 175 -19.22 16.30 -20.16
N THR A 176 -20.01 16.22 -19.07
CA THR A 176 -21.47 16.43 -19.14
C THR A 176 -21.83 17.84 -19.64
N GLN A 177 -21.15 18.89 -19.17
CA GLN A 177 -21.41 20.27 -19.59
C GLN A 177 -20.96 20.54 -21.03
N PHE A 178 -19.85 19.93 -21.45
CA PHE A 178 -19.40 19.96 -22.84
C PHE A 178 -20.45 19.34 -23.78
N TYR A 179 -20.91 18.12 -23.49
CA TYR A 179 -21.94 17.45 -24.31
C TYR A 179 -23.28 18.18 -24.31
N ARG A 180 -23.70 18.81 -23.19
CA ARG A 180 -24.88 19.68 -23.18
C ARG A 180 -24.75 20.86 -24.15
N THR A 181 -23.55 21.41 -24.28
CA THR A 181 -23.27 22.53 -25.19
C THR A 181 -23.21 22.07 -26.64
N GLU A 182 -22.55 20.94 -26.90
CA GLU A 182 -22.48 20.32 -28.23
C GLU A 182 -23.88 19.92 -28.72
N LEU A 183 -24.70 19.29 -27.86
CA LEU A 183 -26.09 18.95 -28.14
C LEU A 183 -26.93 20.19 -28.52
N LYS A 184 -26.80 21.30 -27.77
CA LYS A 184 -27.52 22.56 -28.05
C LYS A 184 -27.17 23.16 -29.42
N THR A 185 -25.90 23.03 -29.80
CA THR A 185 -25.36 23.64 -31.03
C THR A 185 -25.39 22.68 -32.22
N ARG A 186 -25.74 21.41 -32.01
CA ARG A 186 -25.79 20.40 -33.06
C ARG A 186 -26.83 20.74 -34.12
N ARG A 187 -26.40 20.75 -35.38
CA ARG A 187 -27.22 20.94 -36.58
C ARG A 187 -26.73 19.99 -37.67
N GLN A 188 -27.61 19.54 -38.56
CA GLN A 188 -27.24 18.68 -39.68
C GLN A 188 -26.16 19.35 -40.55
N LYS A 189 -25.06 18.64 -40.84
CA LYS A 189 -24.02 19.13 -41.74
C LYS A 189 -24.41 18.89 -43.21
N PRO A 190 -23.93 19.71 -44.17
CA PRO A 190 -24.15 19.45 -45.59
C PRO A 190 -23.60 18.07 -45.98
N GLY A 191 -24.44 17.20 -46.55
CA GLY A 191 -24.08 15.84 -46.94
C GLY A 191 -24.15 14.78 -45.83
N GLU A 192 -24.53 15.15 -44.60
CA GLU A 192 -24.76 14.20 -43.50
C GLU A 192 -26.12 13.53 -43.63
N SER A 193 -26.17 12.20 -43.51
CA SER A 193 -27.44 11.47 -43.50
C SER A 193 -28.21 11.73 -42.20
N LEU A 194 -29.55 11.71 -42.28
CA LEU A 194 -30.40 11.87 -41.10
C LEU A 194 -30.14 10.80 -40.03
N GLN A 195 -29.81 9.57 -40.45
CA GLN A 195 -29.47 8.48 -39.53
C GLN A 195 -28.21 8.77 -38.72
N LEU A 196 -27.19 9.36 -39.35
CA LEU A 196 -25.96 9.76 -38.65
C LEU A 196 -26.22 10.92 -37.69
N LEU A 197 -27.06 11.87 -38.07
CA LEU A 197 -27.47 12.96 -37.19
C LEU A 197 -28.22 12.44 -35.96
N VAL A 198 -29.21 11.57 -36.13
CA VAL A 198 -30.01 11.01 -35.03
C VAL A 198 -29.13 10.22 -34.08
N ALA A 199 -28.29 9.31 -34.59
CA ALA A 199 -27.39 8.51 -33.77
C ALA A 199 -26.42 9.38 -32.95
N ASP A 200 -25.93 10.48 -33.53
CA ASP A 200 -25.04 11.42 -32.83
C ASP A 200 -25.80 12.28 -31.79
N VAL A 201 -27.04 12.69 -32.07
CA VAL A 201 -27.90 13.40 -31.10
C VAL A 201 -28.27 12.50 -29.92
N GLU A 202 -28.65 11.25 -30.16
CA GLU A 202 -28.92 10.25 -29.12
C GLU A 202 -27.68 10.02 -28.25
N ARG A 203 -26.52 9.83 -28.89
CA ARG A 203 -25.23 9.70 -28.19
C ARG A 203 -24.94 10.92 -27.31
N LEU A 204 -25.09 12.12 -27.86
CA LEU A 204 -24.88 13.36 -27.12
C LEU A 204 -25.86 13.52 -25.95
N MET A 205 -27.11 13.07 -26.09
CA MET A 205 -28.12 13.12 -25.02
C MET A 205 -27.74 12.21 -23.86
N ILE A 206 -27.37 10.95 -24.12
CA ILE A 206 -26.91 10.00 -23.10
C ILE A 206 -25.71 10.56 -22.33
N LEU A 207 -24.75 11.17 -23.04
CA LEU A 207 -23.53 11.71 -22.43
C LEU A 207 -23.77 13.04 -21.69
N ALA A 208 -24.70 13.88 -22.17
CA ALA A 208 -25.08 15.16 -21.56
C ALA A 208 -25.97 15.00 -20.30
N TYR A 209 -26.59 13.84 -20.13
CA TYR A 209 -27.53 13.55 -19.05
C TYR A 209 -27.29 12.19 -18.38
N ALA A 210 -26.04 11.73 -18.34
CA ALA A 210 -25.67 10.43 -17.75
C ALA A 210 -26.09 10.26 -16.27
N GLU A 211 -26.29 11.35 -15.53
CA GLU A 211 -26.76 11.35 -14.14
C GLU A 211 -28.29 11.40 -14.00
N CYS A 212 -29.03 11.55 -15.11
CA CYS A 212 -30.48 11.71 -15.10
C CYS A 212 -31.18 10.35 -15.21
N PRO A 213 -32.26 10.10 -14.44
CA PRO A 213 -33.07 8.89 -14.56
C PRO A 213 -33.54 8.60 -16.00
N GLN A 214 -33.60 7.33 -16.37
CA GLN A 214 -33.87 6.89 -17.76
C GLN A 214 -35.22 7.39 -18.30
N ASP A 215 -36.23 7.52 -17.44
CA ASP A 215 -37.56 8.05 -17.76
C ASP A 215 -37.52 9.52 -18.23
N VAL A 216 -36.55 10.29 -17.74
CA VAL A 216 -36.33 11.68 -18.17
C VAL A 216 -35.59 11.72 -19.51
N GLN A 217 -34.67 10.79 -19.77
CA GLN A 217 -33.94 10.69 -21.04
C GLN A 217 -34.86 10.28 -22.20
N ASP A 218 -35.76 9.32 -21.98
CA ASP A 218 -36.70 8.84 -22.99
C ASP A 218 -37.70 9.93 -23.40
N SER A 219 -38.13 10.75 -22.43
CA SER A 219 -39.04 11.89 -22.66
C SER A 219 -38.40 13.01 -23.48
N LEU A 220 -37.09 13.24 -23.30
CA LEU A 220 -36.33 14.26 -24.04
C LEU A 220 -36.00 13.83 -25.47
N SER A 221 -35.88 12.52 -25.73
CA SER A 221 -35.63 11.95 -27.06
C SER A 221 -36.85 11.98 -27.99
N ALA A 222 -38.04 12.23 -27.43
CA ALA A 222 -39.31 12.19 -28.15
C ALA A 222 -39.83 13.58 -28.62
N GLN A 223 -39.06 14.66 -28.43
CA GLN A 223 -39.37 16.03 -28.86
C GLN A 223 -38.49 16.49 -30.02
#